data_AF-A0A8X6KVP9-F1
#
_entry.id   AF-A0A8X6KVP9-F1
#
_cell.length_a   1.000
_cell.length_b   1.000
_cell.length_c   1.000
_cell.angle_alpha   90.00
_cell.angle_beta   90.00
_cell.angle_gamma   90.00
#
_symmetry.space_group_name_H-M   'P 1'
#
loop_
_entity.id
_entity.type
_entity.pdbx_description
1 polymer ?
#
loop_
_entity_poly.entity_id
_entity_poly.type
_entity_poly.pdbx_seq_one_letter_code
_entity_poly.pdbx_strand_id
1 'polypeptide(L)'
;MLVSNGVSINTISEIANTLAETFTKTSSCDNYTPAFQALKRREERLKLNFSSSNEEGYNTPLTLLELRVALHRSVNTAAGPDGLHYIMLRHLSESSILSLLLLFNHIWETQVFPTQWCHAHVLPFPKPGKDPTSANNYRPFSLSNCLNKLMERIVSARLMLHFESHTVGRIKS
;
A
#
# COMPACT_ATOMS: atom_id res chain seq x y z
N MET A 1 23.97 -12.96 -10.02
CA MET A 1 24.86 -12.02 -10.73
C MET A 1 23.98 -11.11 -11.55
N LEU A 2 24.12 -9.80 -11.37
CA LEU A 2 23.53 -8.80 -12.26
C LEU A 2 24.62 -8.27 -13.19
N VAL A 3 24.23 -7.76 -14.35
CA VAL A 3 25.11 -7.03 -15.26
C VAL A 3 24.60 -5.59 -15.35
N SER A 4 25.45 -4.64 -14.99
CA SER A 4 25.16 -3.21 -15.09
C SER A 4 26.29 -2.54 -15.88
N ASN A 5 25.95 -1.84 -16.97
CA ASN A 5 26.91 -1.15 -17.84
C ASN A 5 28.10 -2.02 -18.30
N GLY A 6 27.87 -3.32 -18.53
CA GLY A 6 28.91 -4.27 -18.95
C GLY A 6 29.76 -4.85 -17.82
N VAL A 7 29.54 -4.42 -16.57
CA VAL A 7 30.24 -4.95 -15.38
C VAL A 7 29.35 -5.97 -14.66
N SER A 8 29.95 -7.10 -14.29
CA SER A 8 29.28 -8.14 -13.51
C SER A 8 29.28 -7.78 -12.02
N ILE A 9 28.09 -7.68 -11.44
CA ILE A 9 27.86 -7.39 -10.02
C ILE A 9 27.51 -8.69 -9.31
N ASN A 10 28.29 -9.00 -8.27
CA ASN A 10 28.28 -10.31 -7.63
C ASN A 10 28.00 -10.27 -6.13
N THR A 11 28.16 -9.12 -5.46
CA THR A 11 27.88 -9.03 -4.02
C THR A 11 26.39 -8.79 -3.78
N ILE A 12 25.85 -9.35 -2.70
CA ILE A 12 24.43 -9.22 -2.35
C ILE A 12 24.05 -7.74 -2.14
N SER A 13 24.92 -6.96 -1.50
CA SER A 13 24.69 -5.54 -1.22
C SER A 13 24.62 -4.71 -2.51
N GLU A 14 25.58 -4.90 -3.42
CA GLU A 14 25.57 -4.17 -4.70
C GLU A 14 24.40 -4.59 -5.60
N ILE A 15 24.04 -5.88 -5.59
CA ILE A 15 22.84 -6.37 -6.29
C ILE A 15 21.59 -5.68 -5.75
N ALA A 16 21.44 -5.61 -4.43
CA ALA A 16 20.29 -4.97 -3.78
C ALA A 16 20.22 -3.47 -4.10
N ASN A 17 21.35 -2.75 -4.00
CA ASN A 17 21.42 -1.32 -4.32
C ASN A 17 21.10 -1.06 -5.80
N THR A 18 21.65 -1.86 -6.72
CA THR A 18 21.40 -1.74 -8.16
C THR A 18 19.91 -1.94 -8.48
N LEU A 19 19.26 -2.90 -7.84
CA LEU A 19 17.82 -3.13 -8.00
C LEU A 19 17.01 -1.96 -7.42
N ALA A 20 17.38 -1.46 -6.23
CA ALA A 20 16.71 -0.32 -5.60
C ALA A 20 16.80 0.96 -6.46
N GLU A 21 17.98 1.26 -7.00
CA GLU A 21 18.19 2.37 -7.94
C GLU A 21 17.36 2.18 -9.21
N THR A 22 17.35 0.97 -9.76
CA THR A 22 16.57 0.65 -10.96
C THR A 22 15.06 0.84 -10.72
N PHE A 23 14.55 0.39 -9.57
CA PHE A 23 13.14 0.57 -9.21
C PHE A 23 12.79 2.05 -8.99
N THR A 24 13.67 2.80 -8.32
CA THR A 24 13.53 4.24 -8.12
C THR A 24 13.48 4.97 -9.45
N LYS A 25 14.45 4.69 -10.33
CA LYS A 25 14.52 5.28 -11.67
C LYS A 25 13.29 4.95 -12.49
N THR A 26 12.87 3.68 -12.51
CA THR A 26 11.70 3.22 -13.29
C THR A 26 10.39 3.84 -12.79
N SER A 27 10.28 4.09 -11.49
CA SER A 27 9.08 4.66 -10.87
C SER A 27 9.08 6.19 -10.84
N SER A 28 10.13 6.84 -11.37
CA SER A 28 10.23 8.30 -11.40
C SER A 28 9.17 8.91 -12.32
N CYS A 29 8.61 10.04 -11.88
CA CYS A 29 7.74 10.89 -12.71
C CYS A 29 8.47 11.46 -13.94
N ASP A 30 9.82 11.44 -13.95
CA ASP A 30 10.63 11.86 -15.09
C ASP A 30 10.42 10.96 -16.31
N ASN A 31 9.93 9.73 -16.12
CA ASN A 31 9.63 8.82 -17.21
C ASN A 31 8.29 9.11 -17.91
N TYR A 32 7.49 10.04 -17.39
CA TYR A 32 6.24 10.43 -18.05
C TYR A 32 6.50 11.22 -19.32
N THR A 33 5.53 11.20 -20.26
CA THR A 33 5.64 12.01 -21.47
C THR A 33 5.70 13.51 -21.14
N PRO A 34 6.41 14.34 -21.93
CA PRO A 34 6.48 15.78 -21.69
C PRO A 34 5.10 16.44 -21.58
N ALA A 35 4.13 15.97 -22.38
CA ALA A 35 2.74 16.42 -22.32
C ALA A 35 2.08 16.10 -20.96
N PHE A 36 2.27 14.88 -20.44
CA PHE A 36 1.73 14.50 -19.13
C PHE A 36 2.44 15.24 -17.99
N GLN A 37 3.76 15.45 -18.09
CA GLN A 37 4.50 16.25 -17.11
C GLN A 37 4.01 17.71 -17.06
N ALA A 38 3.66 18.30 -18.21
CA ALA A 38 3.06 19.63 -18.27
C ALA A 38 1.65 19.64 -17.64
N LEU A 39 0.82 18.63 -17.95
CA LEU A 39 -0.50 18.45 -17.36
C LEU A 39 -0.41 18.32 -15.84
N LYS A 40 0.37 17.37 -15.33
CA LYS A 40 0.61 17.13 -13.90
C LYS A 40 1.01 18.42 -13.19
N ARG A 41 2.02 19.15 -13.70
CA ARG A 41 2.47 20.42 -13.14
C ARG A 41 1.39 21.50 -13.13
N ARG A 42 0.45 21.48 -14.07
CA ARG A 42 -0.67 22.43 -14.11
C ARG A 42 -1.73 22.06 -13.08
N GLU A 43 -2.16 20.81 -13.06
CA GLU A 43 -3.23 20.34 -12.17
C GLU A 43 -2.78 20.35 -10.71
N GLU A 44 -1.54 19.98 -10.39
CA GLU A 44 -1.01 20.00 -9.02
C GLU A 44 -0.82 21.41 -8.43
N ARG A 45 -0.86 22.46 -9.26
CA ARG A 45 -0.91 23.86 -8.77
C ARG A 45 -2.27 24.22 -8.21
N LEU A 46 -3.33 23.51 -8.61
CA LEU A 46 -4.67 23.72 -8.10
C LEU A 46 -4.70 23.18 -6.67
N LYS A 47 -4.95 24.06 -5.70
CA LYS A 47 -5.16 23.62 -4.32
C LYS A 47 -6.47 22.84 -4.26
N LEU A 48 -6.39 21.58 -3.85
CA LEU A 48 -7.57 20.81 -3.50
C LEU A 48 -8.23 21.45 -2.28
N ASN A 49 -9.55 21.64 -2.35
CA ASN A 49 -10.33 22.07 -1.21
C ASN A 49 -10.66 20.84 -0.35
N PHE A 50 -9.95 20.69 0.76
CA PHE A 50 -10.21 19.64 1.75
C PHE A 50 -11.21 20.06 2.83
N SER A 51 -11.89 21.20 2.67
CA SER A 51 -13.00 21.57 3.55
C SER A 51 -14.12 20.56 3.39
N SER A 52 -14.40 19.83 4.47
CA SER A 52 -15.51 18.88 4.57
C SER A 52 -16.20 19.10 5.91
N SER A 53 -17.51 18.82 5.96
CA SER A 53 -18.22 18.70 7.23
C SER A 53 -17.80 17.44 7.99
N ASN A 54 -17.14 16.49 7.32
CA ASN A 54 -16.78 15.16 7.83
C ASN A 54 -17.99 14.37 8.35
N GLU A 55 -19.19 14.67 7.85
CA GLU A 55 -20.45 14.02 8.25
C GLU A 55 -20.75 12.78 7.41
N GLU A 56 -19.94 12.48 6.39
CA GLU A 56 -20.14 11.31 5.55
C GLU A 56 -20.03 10.02 6.36
N GLY A 57 -20.93 9.07 6.10
CA GLY A 57 -20.99 7.81 6.88
C GLY A 57 -19.69 7.01 6.89
N TYR A 58 -18.85 7.14 5.85
CA TYR A 58 -17.54 6.47 5.80
C TYR A 58 -16.50 7.07 6.76
N ASN A 59 -16.76 8.25 7.34
CA ASN A 59 -15.89 8.91 8.32
C ASN A 59 -16.16 8.48 9.78
N THR A 60 -17.24 7.74 10.03
CA THR A 60 -17.60 7.24 11.37
C THR A 60 -16.51 6.35 11.99
N PRO A 61 -16.48 6.14 13.31
CA PRO A 61 -15.54 5.19 13.91
C PRO A 61 -15.64 3.79 13.29
N LEU A 62 -14.51 3.09 13.22
CA LEU A 62 -14.43 1.71 12.79
C LEU A 62 -15.18 0.80 13.76
N THR A 63 -15.90 -0.18 13.22
CA THR A 63 -16.69 -1.11 14.02
C THR A 63 -16.00 -2.47 14.19
N LEU A 64 -16.38 -3.20 15.24
CA LEU A 64 -15.90 -4.57 15.47
C LEU A 64 -16.28 -5.51 14.32
N LEU A 65 -17.46 -5.32 13.72
CA LEU A 65 -17.91 -6.11 12.59
C LEU A 65 -16.99 -5.92 11.39
N GLU A 66 -16.65 -4.68 11.05
CA GLU A 66 -15.73 -4.36 9.96
C GLU A 66 -14.35 -4.99 10.19
N LEU A 67 -13.81 -4.89 11.40
CA LEU A 67 -12.55 -5.50 11.77
C LEU A 67 -12.59 -7.03 11.58
N ARG A 68 -13.63 -7.69 12.10
CA ARG A 68 -13.78 -9.15 11.99
C ARG A 68 -13.94 -9.60 10.55
N VAL A 69 -14.75 -8.90 9.76
CA VAL A 69 -14.93 -9.19 8.33
C VAL A 69 -13.62 -9.01 7.57
N ALA A 70 -12.90 -7.91 7.81
CA ALA A 70 -11.62 -7.66 7.17
C ALA A 70 -10.58 -8.74 7.54
N LEU A 71 -10.54 -9.17 8.80
CA LEU A 71 -9.63 -10.22 9.27
C LEU A 71 -9.99 -11.58 8.66
N HIS A 72 -11.27 -11.93 8.64
CA HIS A 72 -11.76 -13.17 8.03
C HIS A 72 -11.40 -13.26 6.54
N ARG A 73 -11.54 -12.14 5.80
CA ARG A 73 -11.20 -12.05 4.37
C ARG A 73 -9.69 -11.99 4.09
N SER A 74 -8.86 -11.85 5.13
CA SER A 74 -7.41 -11.75 4.96
C SER A 74 -6.76 -13.11 4.75
N VAL A 75 -6.00 -13.27 3.66
CA VAL A 75 -5.24 -14.49 3.37
C VAL A 75 -3.87 -14.42 4.06
N ASN A 76 -3.37 -15.54 4.56
CA ASN A 76 -2.02 -15.59 5.12
C ASN A 76 -0.99 -15.28 4.02
N THR A 77 -0.18 -14.25 4.27
CA THR A 77 0.94 -13.84 3.42
C THR A 77 2.22 -13.79 4.24
N ALA A 78 3.36 -13.60 3.57
CA ALA A 78 4.61 -13.25 4.25
C ALA A 78 4.42 -11.99 5.11
N ALA A 79 5.06 -11.97 6.27
CA ALA A 79 5.00 -10.85 7.20
C ALA A 79 5.75 -9.63 6.65
N GLY A 80 5.37 -8.46 7.16
CA GLY A 80 6.14 -7.23 6.95
C GLY A 80 7.35 -7.16 7.88
N PRO A 81 8.02 -6.00 7.95
CA PRO A 81 9.13 -5.76 8.86
C PRO A 81 8.85 -6.06 10.34
N ASP A 82 7.59 -5.99 10.77
CA ASP A 82 7.17 -6.29 12.15
C ASP A 82 7.07 -7.79 12.48
N GLY A 83 7.19 -8.68 11.49
CA GLY A 83 7.09 -10.13 11.68
C GLY A 83 5.67 -10.64 11.99
N LEU A 84 4.65 -9.78 11.98
CA LEU A 84 3.28 -10.18 12.32
C LEU A 84 2.55 -10.79 11.12
N HIS A 85 1.83 -11.88 11.39
CA HIS A 85 1.02 -12.59 10.39
C HIS A 85 -0.48 -12.54 10.74
N TYR A 86 -1.34 -12.59 9.72
CA TYR A 86 -2.78 -12.69 9.91
C TYR A 86 -3.22 -13.91 10.73
N ILE A 87 -2.46 -15.01 10.70
CA ILE A 87 -2.74 -16.18 11.53
C ILE A 87 -2.63 -15.86 13.01
N MET A 88 -1.69 -15.00 13.42
CA MET A 88 -1.55 -14.57 14.81
C MET A 88 -2.77 -13.72 15.21
N LEU A 89 -3.19 -12.80 14.33
CA LEU A 89 -4.36 -11.97 14.56
C LEU A 89 -5.65 -12.78 14.72
N ARG A 90 -5.79 -13.88 13.96
CA ARG A 90 -6.93 -14.80 14.08
C ARG A 90 -7.00 -15.59 15.37
N HIS A 91 -5.87 -15.74 16.07
CA HIS A 91 -5.78 -16.44 17.36
C HIS A 91 -5.77 -15.48 18.55
N LEU A 92 -5.97 -14.18 18.32
CA LEU A 92 -6.12 -13.23 19.41
C LEU A 92 -7.40 -13.54 20.20
N SER A 93 -7.35 -13.30 21.51
CA SER A 93 -8.53 -13.34 22.35
C SER A 93 -9.49 -12.20 21.99
N GLU A 94 -10.75 -12.32 22.40
CA GLU A 94 -11.75 -11.27 22.23
C GLU A 94 -11.30 -9.93 22.83
N SER A 95 -10.67 -9.95 24.00
CA SER A 95 -10.12 -8.74 24.62
C SER A 95 -9.05 -8.09 23.74
N SER A 96 -8.16 -8.89 23.15
CA SER A 96 -7.10 -8.38 22.26
C SER A 96 -7.65 -7.85 20.93
N ILE A 97 -8.71 -8.46 20.39
CA ILE A 97 -9.41 -7.94 19.20
C ILE A 97 -10.08 -6.59 19.51
N LEU A 98 -10.67 -6.44 20.69
CA LEU A 98 -11.22 -5.16 21.14
C LEU A 98 -10.11 -4.12 21.34
N SER A 99 -8.97 -4.47 21.93
CA SER A 99 -7.82 -3.58 22.03
C SER A 99 -7.29 -3.15 20.65
N LEU A 100 -7.28 -4.06 19.68
CA LEU A 100 -6.90 -3.74 18.30
C LEU A 100 -7.88 -2.76 17.65
N LEU A 101 -9.18 -2.93 17.89
CA LEU A 101 -10.20 -1.98 17.41
C LEU A 101 -10.01 -0.59 18.03
N LEU A 102 -9.72 -0.53 19.34
CA LEU A 102 -9.43 0.73 20.03
C LEU A 102 -8.19 1.41 19.44
N LEU A 103 -7.13 0.66 19.17
CA LEU A 103 -5.93 1.17 18.50
C LEU A 103 -6.27 1.73 17.11
N PHE A 104 -7.02 1.00 16.29
CA PHE A 104 -7.38 1.45 14.95
C PHE A 104 -8.25 2.71 14.98
N ASN A 105 -9.21 2.79 15.90
CA ASN A 105 -10.02 3.99 16.08
C ASN A 105 -9.19 5.18 16.59
N HIS A 106 -8.21 4.94 17.46
CA HIS A 106 -7.30 5.99 17.89
C HIS A 106 -6.45 6.53 16.72
N ILE A 107 -5.92 5.65 15.86
CA ILE A 107 -5.23 6.05 14.63
C ILE A 107 -6.17 6.82 13.70
N TRP A 108 -7.41 6.34 13.54
CA TRP A 108 -8.44 6.98 12.71
C TRP A 108 -8.81 8.38 13.20
N GLU A 109 -8.95 8.59 14.50
CA GLU A 109 -9.31 9.88 15.07
C GLU A 109 -8.12 10.86 15.04
N THR A 110 -6.94 10.41 15.44
CA THR A 110 -5.74 11.26 15.52
C THR A 110 -5.09 11.54 14.18
N GLN A 111 -5.36 10.71 13.17
CA GLN A 111 -4.69 10.73 11.86
C GLN A 111 -3.17 10.50 11.97
N VAL A 112 -2.72 9.90 13.07
CA VAL A 112 -1.30 9.60 13.34
C VAL A 112 -1.06 8.10 13.15
N PHE A 113 -0.33 7.76 12.09
CA PHE A 113 0.03 6.39 11.78
C PHE A 113 1.36 6.00 12.44
N PRO A 114 1.53 4.73 12.87
CA PRO A 114 2.83 4.23 13.31
C PRO A 114 3.87 4.38 12.21
N THR A 115 5.04 4.92 12.54
CA THR A 115 6.14 5.10 11.57
C THR A 115 6.55 3.80 10.87
N GLN A 116 6.44 2.66 11.58
CA GLN A 116 6.69 1.33 11.03
C GLN A 116 5.77 0.98 9.85
N TRP A 117 4.56 1.55 9.76
CA TRP A 117 3.64 1.29 8.65
C TRP A 117 4.10 1.97 7.34
N CYS A 118 4.96 2.97 7.43
CA CYS A 118 5.61 3.60 6.29
C CYS A 118 6.78 2.76 5.73
N HIS A 119 7.15 1.67 6.39
CA HIS A 119 8.25 0.79 5.99
C HIS A 119 7.72 -0.53 5.43
N ALA A 120 8.43 -1.08 4.44
CA ALA A 120 8.16 -2.39 3.87
C ALA A 120 9.45 -3.06 3.41
N HIS A 121 9.50 -4.39 3.43
CA HIS A 121 10.57 -5.12 2.74
C HIS A 121 10.24 -5.20 1.25
N VAL A 122 11.12 -4.67 0.40
CA VAL A 122 10.96 -4.73 -1.06
C VAL A 122 11.73 -5.93 -1.60
N LEU A 123 11.01 -6.92 -2.10
CA LEU A 123 11.58 -8.12 -2.68
C LEU A 123 11.59 -8.03 -4.22
N PRO A 124 12.74 -8.26 -4.88
CA PRO A 124 12.81 -8.27 -6.33
C PRO A 124 12.36 -9.62 -6.90
N PHE A 125 11.34 -9.62 -7.77
CA PHE A 125 10.90 -10.82 -8.48
C PHE A 125 11.23 -10.74 -9.97
N PRO A 126 11.84 -11.77 -10.58
CA PRO A 126 12.15 -11.75 -12.01
C PRO A 126 10.86 -11.77 -12.85
N LYS A 127 10.86 -11.03 -13.97
CA LYS A 127 9.80 -11.04 -14.97
C LYS A 127 9.89 -12.37 -15.76
N PRO A 128 8.77 -13.08 -15.98
CA PRO A 128 8.79 -14.33 -16.75
C PRO A 128 9.37 -14.14 -18.15
N GLY A 129 10.22 -15.08 -18.59
CA GLY A 129 10.81 -15.09 -19.94
C GLY A 129 11.80 -13.96 -20.24
N LYS A 130 12.28 -13.25 -19.21
CA LYS A 130 13.30 -12.20 -19.34
C LYS A 130 14.62 -12.62 -18.70
N ASP A 131 15.71 -12.05 -19.21
CA ASP A 131 17.05 -12.32 -18.70
C ASP A 131 17.20 -11.80 -17.25
N PRO A 132 17.45 -12.68 -16.26
CA PRO A 132 17.60 -12.30 -14.86
C PRO A 132 18.92 -11.59 -14.56
N THR A 133 19.85 -11.47 -15.51
CA THR A 133 21.06 -10.67 -15.28
C THR A 133 20.79 -9.17 -15.35
N SER A 134 19.69 -8.74 -15.98
CA SER A 134 19.34 -7.31 -16.08
C SER A 134 18.42 -6.87 -14.94
N ALA A 135 18.81 -5.81 -14.23
CA ALA A 135 18.01 -5.24 -13.14
C ALA A 135 16.61 -4.76 -13.61
N ASN A 136 16.48 -4.27 -14.86
CA ASN A 136 15.22 -3.84 -15.45
C ASN A 136 14.20 -4.99 -15.61
N ASN A 137 14.67 -6.23 -15.55
CA ASN A 137 13.85 -7.43 -15.70
C ASN A 137 13.29 -7.93 -14.36
N TYR A 138 13.43 -7.17 -13.28
CA TYR A 138 12.77 -7.45 -12.01
C TYR A 138 11.57 -6.52 -11.79
N ARG A 139 10.62 -6.97 -10.96
CA ARG A 139 9.53 -6.16 -10.42
C ARG A 139 9.66 -6.11 -8.90
N PRO A 140 9.45 -4.93 -8.26
CA PRO A 140 9.41 -4.84 -6.81
C PRO A 140 8.11 -5.47 -6.29
N PHE A 141 8.20 -6.17 -5.16
CA PHE A 141 7.06 -6.64 -4.38
C PHE A 141 7.22 -6.22 -2.93
N SER A 142 6.29 -5.40 -2.43
CA SER A 142 6.38 -4.82 -1.09
C SER A 142 5.67 -5.67 -0.05
N LEU A 143 6.42 -6.10 0.97
CA LEU A 143 5.89 -6.73 2.18
C LEU A 143 5.66 -5.66 3.25
N SER A 144 4.46 -5.09 3.28
CA SER A 144 4.02 -4.17 4.35
C SER A 144 3.39 -4.90 5.52
N ASN A 145 3.38 -4.26 6.70
CA ASN A 145 2.82 -4.77 7.95
C ASN A 145 1.35 -5.20 7.80
N CYS A 146 1.00 -6.33 8.42
CA CYS A 146 -0.34 -6.90 8.28
C CYS A 146 -1.43 -6.03 8.94
N LEU A 147 -1.09 -5.32 10.01
CA LEU A 147 -2.02 -4.39 10.68
C LEU A 147 -2.37 -3.19 9.79
N ASN A 148 -1.37 -2.63 9.09
CA ASN A 148 -1.60 -1.57 8.10
C ASN A 148 -2.57 -2.06 7.01
N LYS A 149 -2.25 -3.21 6.40
CA LYS A 149 -3.09 -3.84 5.35
C LYS A 149 -4.50 -4.17 5.84
N LEU A 150 -4.66 -4.50 7.12
CA LEU A 150 -5.97 -4.78 7.70
C LEU A 150 -6.81 -3.51 7.80
N MET A 151 -6.23 -2.40 8.26
CA MET A 151 -6.89 -1.10 8.31
C MET A 151 -7.21 -0.58 6.90
N GLU A 152 -6.26 -0.65 5.96
CA GLU A 152 -6.47 -0.32 4.54
C GLU A 152 -7.65 -1.10 3.94
N ARG A 153 -7.80 -2.39 4.29
CA ARG A 153 -8.92 -3.22 3.82
C ARG A 153 -10.28 -2.74 4.33
N ILE A 154 -10.36 -2.29 5.58
CA ILE A 154 -11.58 -1.72 6.15
C ILE A 154 -11.94 -0.42 5.40
N VAL A 155 -10.97 0.49 5.25
CA VAL A 155 -11.16 1.76 4.55
C VAL A 155 -11.54 1.54 3.08
N SER A 156 -10.86 0.62 2.40
CA SER A 156 -11.16 0.26 1.02
C SER A 156 -12.59 -0.27 0.86
N ALA A 157 -13.07 -1.09 1.80
CA ALA A 157 -14.44 -1.58 1.78
C ALA A 157 -15.46 -0.44 1.94
N ARG A 158 -15.22 0.52 2.84
CA ARG A 158 -16.08 1.71 2.99
C ARG A 158 -16.13 2.55 1.72
N LEU A 159 -14.96 2.83 1.13
CA LEU A 159 -14.87 3.63 -0.09
C LEU A 159 -15.55 2.94 -1.27
N MET A 160 -15.37 1.64 -1.44
CA MET A 160 -16.08 0.88 -2.48
C MET A 160 -17.59 0.98 -2.32
N LEU A 161 -18.13 0.78 -1.11
CA LEU A 161 -19.56 0.92 -0.84
C LEU A 161 -20.07 2.34 -1.13
N HIS A 162 -19.31 3.37 -0.76
CA HIS A 162 -19.65 4.75 -1.06
C HIS A 162 -19.68 5.02 -2.57
N PHE A 163 -18.67 4.57 -3.32
CA PHE A 163 -18.63 4.77 -4.76
C PHE A 163 -19.71 3.98 -5.49
N GLU A 164 -20.01 2.74 -5.08
CA GLU A 164 -21.07 1.95 -5.69
C GLU A 164 -22.45 2.60 -5.49
N SER A 165 -22.71 3.15 -4.30
CA SER A 165 -23.98 3.83 -4.00
C SER A 165 -24.16 5.17 -4.74
N HIS A 166 -23.07 5.84 -5.14
CA HIS A 166 -23.12 7.18 -5.76
C HIS A 166 -22.81 7.18 -7.27
N THR A 167 -22.21 6.12 -7.83
CA THR A 167 -21.86 6.04 -9.26
C THR A 167 -23.04 5.53 -10.12
N VAL A 168 -23.98 4.78 -9.55
CA VAL A 168 -25.18 4.28 -10.27
C VAL A 168 -26.13 5.41 -10.72
N GLY A 169 -25.95 6.64 -10.22
CA GLY A 169 -26.76 7.80 -10.61
C GLY A 169 -26.26 8.62 -11.81
N ARG A 170 -25.06 8.37 -12.37
CA ARG A 170 -24.42 9.32 -13.31
C ARG A 170 -24.11 8.78 -14.71
N ILE A 171 -24.49 7.53 -15.03
CA ILE A 171 -24.40 6.95 -16.37
C ILE A 171 -25.81 6.70 -16.91
N LYS A 172 -26.55 7.78 -17.14
CA LYS A 172 -27.68 7.84 -18.07
C LYS A 172 -27.69 9.22 -18.73
N SER A 173 -26.91 9.36 -19.80
CA SER A 173 -27.12 10.33 -20.89
C SER A 173 -26.22 9.95 -22.06
#